data_AF-A0A1I0FP23-F1
#
_entry.id   AF-A0A1I0FP23-F1
#
_cell.length_a   1.000
_cell.length_b   1.000
_cell.length_c   1.000
_cell.angle_alpha   90.00
_cell.angle_beta   90.00
_cell.angle_gamma   90.00
#
_symmetry.space_group_name_H-M   'P 1'
#
loop_
_entity.id
_entity.type
_entity.pdbx_description
1 polymer ?
#
loop_
_entity_poly.entity_id
_entity_poly.type
_entity_poly.pdbx_seq_one_letter_code
_entity_poly.pdbx_strand_id
1 'polypeptide(L)'
;MKKYPKLQVWRPNNIMLIGRVYNHCITFDERGLRISITDEVGVKVDIVCDESSQIIGDYVWSYRFTNEIVESDSLVDLIQEAHHNKKTSPVNRIDFYKIINSGYLDSIEKTGWIGEMVELEHHMYPVSDGSLEVISDYEPKIHVENSSKHK
;
A
#
# COMPACT_ATOMS: atom_id res chain seq x y z
N MET A 1 -23.58 -7.83 -10.38
CA MET A 1 -23.48 -7.12 -9.08
C MET A 1 -22.22 -6.27 -9.11
N LYS A 2 -22.32 -4.97 -8.83
CA LYS A 2 -21.14 -4.11 -8.62
C LYS A 2 -20.47 -4.58 -7.34
N LYS A 3 -19.23 -5.07 -7.41
CA LYS A 3 -18.47 -5.44 -6.21
C LYS A 3 -17.89 -4.15 -5.62
N TYR A 4 -18.12 -3.92 -4.34
CA TYR A 4 -17.51 -2.80 -3.63
C TYR A 4 -16.08 -3.18 -3.22
N PRO A 5 -15.14 -2.22 -3.23
CA PRO A 5 -13.78 -2.47 -2.76
C PRO A 5 -13.83 -2.90 -1.29
N LYS A 6 -12.91 -3.79 -0.90
CA LYS A 6 -12.71 -4.20 0.49
C LYS A 6 -11.23 -4.13 0.81
N LEU A 7 -10.90 -3.75 2.04
CA LEU A 7 -9.52 -3.77 2.51
C LEU A 7 -9.26 -5.03 3.32
N GLN A 8 -8.16 -5.71 3.01
CA GLN A 8 -7.61 -6.79 3.82
C GLN A 8 -6.32 -6.31 4.46
N VAL A 9 -6.28 -6.28 5.80
CA VAL A 9 -5.07 -5.87 6.54
C VAL A 9 -3.91 -6.79 6.18
N TRP A 10 -2.85 -6.20 5.65
CA TRP A 10 -1.61 -6.84 5.24
C TRP A 10 -0.44 -6.30 6.05
N ARG A 11 0.35 -7.22 6.62
CA ARG A 11 1.42 -6.90 7.57
C ARG A 11 2.62 -7.82 7.36
N PRO A 12 3.62 -7.38 6.59
CA PRO A 12 4.91 -8.07 6.59
C PRO A 12 5.61 -7.78 7.93
N ASN A 13 5.66 -8.77 8.83
CA ASN A 13 6.43 -8.82 10.10
C ASN A 13 6.69 -7.52 10.90
N ASN A 14 6.17 -7.44 12.14
CA ASN A 14 6.58 -6.50 13.21
C ASN A 14 6.71 -5.00 12.87
N ILE A 15 6.15 -4.51 11.76
CA ILE A 15 6.08 -3.08 11.48
C ILE A 15 5.30 -2.37 12.59
N MET A 16 5.92 -1.40 13.24
CA MET A 16 5.33 -0.61 14.31
C MET A 16 5.28 0.87 13.93
N LEU A 17 4.62 1.19 12.82
CA LEU A 17 4.22 2.57 12.55
C LEU A 17 3.07 2.96 13.48
N ILE A 18 3.19 4.11 14.14
CA ILE A 18 2.25 4.59 15.15
C ILE A 18 1.79 6.01 14.81
N GLY A 19 0.52 6.30 15.03
CA GLY A 19 -0.04 7.63 14.86
C GLY A 19 -0.30 7.95 13.39
N ARG A 20 0.38 8.97 12.88
CA ARG A 20 0.22 9.46 11.49
C ARG A 20 1.53 9.35 10.72
N VAL A 21 1.45 9.03 9.44
CA VAL A 21 2.57 9.22 8.51
C VAL A 21 2.65 10.70 8.18
N TYR A 22 3.69 11.40 8.64
CA TYR A 22 3.84 12.84 8.42
C TYR A 22 4.73 13.17 7.21
N ASN A 23 5.49 12.19 6.72
CA ASN A 23 6.37 12.36 5.57
C ASN A 23 6.32 11.09 4.70
N HIS A 24 6.21 11.30 3.39
CA HIS A 24 6.30 10.24 2.40
C HIS A 24 7.10 10.69 1.18
N CYS A 25 7.82 9.76 0.57
CA CYS A 25 8.60 10.01 -0.64
C CYS A 25 8.50 8.80 -1.57
N ILE A 26 8.33 9.07 -2.87
CA ILE A 26 8.32 8.04 -3.91
C ILE A 26 9.55 8.26 -4.78
N THR A 27 10.33 7.20 -4.99
CA THR A 27 11.43 7.17 -5.95
C THR A 27 11.19 6.02 -6.92
N PHE A 28 11.37 6.27 -8.21
CA PHE A 28 11.35 5.24 -9.23
C PHE A 28 12.59 5.40 -10.11
N ASP A 29 13.52 4.46 -9.98
CA ASP A 29 14.82 4.49 -10.64
C ASP A 29 15.25 3.08 -11.07
N GLU A 30 16.52 2.90 -11.45
CA GLU A 30 17.08 1.62 -11.88
C GLU A 30 17.08 0.50 -10.82
N ARG A 31 16.65 0.81 -9.59
CA ARG A 31 16.50 -0.15 -8.49
C ARG A 31 15.03 -0.48 -8.20
N GLY A 32 14.12 0.02 -9.02
CA GLY A 32 12.68 -0.19 -8.90
C GLY A 32 11.94 0.92 -8.15
N LEU A 33 10.71 0.62 -7.73
CA LEU A 33 9.86 1.56 -7.01
C LEU A 33 10.16 1.45 -5.52
N ARG A 34 10.50 2.58 -4.89
CA ARG A 34 10.58 2.70 -3.44
C ARG A 34 9.62 3.77 -2.94
N ILE A 35 8.80 3.39 -1.97
CA ILE A 35 7.96 4.29 -1.18
C ILE A 35 8.53 4.32 0.24
N SER A 36 9.04 5.49 0.66
CA SER A 36 9.49 5.72 2.02
C SER A 36 8.42 6.45 2.79
N ILE A 37 7.98 5.92 3.93
CA ILE A 37 7.04 6.59 4.84
C ILE A 37 7.64 6.69 6.23
N THR A 38 7.39 7.82 6.90
CA THR A 38 7.85 8.06 8.27
C THR A 38 6.68 8.46 9.16
N ASP A 39 6.54 7.79 10.30
CA ASP A 39 5.51 8.13 11.29
C ASP A 39 5.93 9.26 12.22
N GLU A 40 4.97 9.86 12.94
CA GLU A 40 5.20 11.00 13.83
C GLU A 40 6.21 10.76 14.97
N VAL A 41 6.57 9.50 15.26
CA VAL A 41 7.59 9.15 16.27
C VAL A 41 8.97 8.87 15.66
N GLY A 42 9.11 8.98 14.33
CA GLY A 42 10.36 8.89 13.58
C GLY A 42 10.72 7.49 13.11
N VAL A 43 9.81 6.53 13.14
CA VAL A 43 10.00 5.20 12.53
C VAL A 43 9.85 5.35 11.02
N LYS A 44 10.87 4.93 10.28
CA LYS A 44 10.85 4.93 8.82
C LYS A 44 10.63 3.51 8.30
N VAL A 45 9.72 3.39 7.35
CA VAL A 45 9.43 2.15 6.63
C VAL A 45 9.61 2.41 5.14
N ASP A 46 10.40 1.55 4.50
CA ASP A 46 10.57 1.52 3.06
C ASP A 46 9.80 0.34 2.49
N ILE A 47 8.89 0.64 1.58
CA ILE A 47 8.18 -0.31 0.74
C ILE A 47 8.94 -0.38 -0.58
N VAL A 48 9.33 -1.58 -0.97
CA VAL A 48 10.28 -1.81 -2.08
C VAL A 48 9.69 -2.79 -3.07
N CYS A 49 9.58 -2.35 -4.31
CA CYS A 49 9.23 -3.14 -5.48
C CYS A 49 10.44 -3.17 -6.40
N ASP A 50 11.34 -4.12 -6.16
CA ASP A 50 12.64 -4.26 -6.83
C ASP A 50 12.71 -5.52 -7.74
N GLU A 51 11.59 -6.24 -7.87
CA GLU A 51 11.49 -7.42 -8.72
C GLU A 51 10.95 -7.02 -10.09
N SER A 52 11.62 -7.46 -11.15
CA SER A 52 11.14 -7.23 -12.52
C SER A 52 10.03 -8.22 -12.84
N SER A 53 8.86 -7.67 -13.17
CA SER A 53 7.75 -8.45 -13.71
C SER A 53 8.17 -9.08 -15.03
N GLN A 54 8.03 -10.40 -15.12
CA GLN A 54 8.36 -11.16 -16.33
C GLN A 54 7.40 -10.86 -17.50
N ILE A 55 6.30 -10.14 -17.25
CA ILE A 55 5.26 -9.86 -18.23
C ILE A 55 5.44 -8.49 -18.86
N ILE A 56 5.63 -7.45 -18.04
CA ILE A 56 5.78 -6.07 -18.53
C ILE A 56 7.24 -5.63 -18.68
N GLY A 57 8.19 -6.40 -18.13
CA GLY A 57 9.62 -6.07 -18.18
C GLY A 57 10.01 -4.86 -17.32
N ASP A 58 9.12 -4.44 -16.40
CA ASP A 58 9.30 -3.33 -15.47
C ASP A 58 9.03 -3.81 -14.04
N TYR A 59 9.24 -2.95 -13.03
CA TYR A 59 9.15 -3.34 -11.62
C TYR A 59 7.72 -3.37 -11.07
N VAL A 60 6.84 -2.51 -11.56
CA VAL A 60 5.44 -2.43 -11.13
C VAL A 60 4.53 -2.18 -12.32
N TRP A 61 3.31 -2.70 -12.26
CA TRP A 61 2.31 -2.46 -13.30
C TRP A 61 1.77 -1.03 -13.25
N SER A 62 1.58 -0.51 -12.04
CA SER A 62 1.15 0.87 -11.84
C SER A 62 1.35 1.30 -10.40
N TYR A 63 1.51 2.59 -10.18
CA TYR A 63 1.45 3.19 -8.85
C TYR A 63 0.75 4.55 -8.93
N ARG A 64 0.10 4.96 -7.84
CA ARG A 64 -0.54 6.27 -7.76
C ARG A 64 -0.57 6.81 -6.32
N PHE A 65 -0.74 8.12 -6.23
CA PHE A 65 -1.16 8.80 -5.02
C PHE A 65 -2.61 9.27 -5.19
N THR A 66 -3.46 8.97 -4.21
CA THR A 66 -4.87 9.37 -4.19
C THR A 66 -5.07 10.32 -3.02
N ASN A 67 -5.38 11.59 -3.31
CA ASN A 67 -5.65 12.60 -2.29
C ASN A 67 -7.06 12.40 -1.72
N GLU A 68 -7.19 12.46 -0.39
CA GLU A 68 -8.43 12.18 0.34
C GLU A 68 -9.48 13.30 0.37
N ILE A 69 -9.20 14.50 -0.18
CA ILE A 69 -10.13 15.65 -0.07
C ILE A 69 -11.54 15.40 -0.67
N VAL A 70 -11.77 14.31 -1.42
CA VAL A 70 -13.07 14.01 -2.07
C VAL A 70 -13.77 12.73 -1.57
N GLU A 71 -13.09 11.82 -0.85
CA GLU A 71 -13.67 10.51 -0.47
C GLU A 71 -13.32 10.03 0.97
N SER A 72 -12.99 10.94 1.89
CA SER A 72 -12.52 10.60 3.25
C SER A 72 -13.45 9.69 4.05
N ASP A 73 -14.77 9.81 3.89
CA ASP A 73 -15.72 8.97 4.63
C ASP A 73 -15.65 7.50 4.19
N SER A 74 -15.44 7.26 2.89
CA SER A 74 -15.40 5.90 2.35
C SER A 74 -14.11 5.16 2.73
N LEU A 75 -12.95 5.82 2.79
CA LEU A 75 -11.71 5.12 3.16
C LEU A 75 -11.68 4.78 4.65
N VAL A 76 -12.16 5.69 5.50
CA VAL A 76 -12.29 5.46 6.94
C VAL A 76 -13.21 4.27 7.20
N ASP A 77 -14.35 4.17 6.54
CA ASP A 77 -15.28 3.05 6.67
C ASP A 77 -14.66 1.72 6.25
N LEU A 78 -13.93 1.71 5.13
CA LEU A 78 -13.23 0.51 4.63
C LEU A 78 -12.13 0.04 5.60
N ILE A 79 -11.39 0.99 6.18
CA ILE A 79 -10.38 0.71 7.20
C ILE A 79 -11.06 0.12 8.44
N GLN A 80 -12.14 0.73 8.92
CA GLN A 80 -12.89 0.24 10.07
C GLN A 80 -13.45 -1.17 9.83
N GLU A 81 -14.01 -1.46 8.64
CA GLU A 81 -14.48 -2.81 8.27
C GLU A 81 -13.34 -3.84 8.30
N ALA A 82 -12.17 -3.48 7.75
CA ALA A 82 -11.00 -4.36 7.74
C ALA A 82 -10.52 -4.72 9.15
N HIS A 83 -10.67 -3.79 10.10
CA HIS A 83 -10.30 -3.98 11.51
C HIS A 83 -11.38 -4.64 12.36
N HIS A 84 -12.66 -4.49 12.03
CA HIS A 84 -13.78 -5.10 12.77
C HIS A 84 -13.62 -6.63 12.88
N ASN A 85 -12.96 -7.24 11.88
CA ASN A 85 -12.68 -8.67 11.82
C ASN A 85 -11.42 -9.11 12.61
N LYS A 86 -10.63 -8.18 13.18
CA LYS A 86 -9.43 -8.47 13.98
C LYS A 86 -9.66 -8.13 15.46
N LYS A 87 -9.58 -9.15 16.31
CA LYS A 87 -9.90 -9.05 17.75
C LYS A 87 -9.08 -8.02 18.55
N THR A 88 -7.92 -7.57 18.07
CA THR A 88 -7.05 -6.63 18.79
C THR A 88 -6.05 -5.99 17.83
N SER A 89 -6.37 -4.81 17.30
CA SER A 89 -5.33 -3.91 16.77
C SER A 89 -5.01 -2.87 17.85
N PRO A 90 -3.73 -2.58 18.16
CA PRO A 90 -3.38 -1.52 19.07
C PRO A 90 -4.00 -0.20 18.61
N VAL A 91 -4.61 0.53 19.54
CA VAL A 91 -5.09 1.89 19.31
C VAL A 91 -3.90 2.72 18.81
N ASN A 92 -4.03 3.36 17.64
CA ASN A 92 -3.02 4.16 16.94
C ASN A 92 -1.95 3.42 16.10
N ARG A 93 -2.11 2.14 15.79
CA ARG A 93 -1.21 1.49 14.82
C ARG A 93 -1.63 1.81 13.39
N ILE A 94 -0.66 2.12 12.53
CA ILE A 94 -0.85 2.25 11.08
C ILE A 94 -0.64 0.88 10.43
N ASP A 95 -1.60 0.45 9.61
CA ASP A 95 -1.55 -0.80 8.86
C ASP A 95 -1.50 -0.56 7.36
N PHE A 96 -1.00 -1.56 6.64
CA PHE A 96 -1.09 -1.62 5.18
C PHE A 96 -2.19 -2.58 4.77
N TYR A 97 -2.62 -2.48 3.52
CA TYR A 97 -3.79 -3.21 3.05
C TYR A 97 -3.55 -3.79 1.66
N LYS A 98 -4.11 -4.97 1.42
CA LYS A 98 -4.45 -5.43 0.06
C LYS A 98 -5.88 -5.00 -0.25
N ILE A 99 -6.09 -4.45 -1.44
CA ILE A 99 -7.42 -4.04 -1.92
C ILE A 99 -8.04 -5.19 -2.71
N ILE A 100 -9.15 -5.71 -2.19
CA ILE A 100 -9.97 -6.73 -2.84
C ILE A 100 -11.09 -6.05 -3.64
N ASN A 101 -11.38 -6.56 -4.85
CA ASN A 101 -12.32 -5.95 -5.81
C ASN A 101 -11.92 -4.51 -6.18
N SER A 102 -10.65 -4.31 -6.53
CA SER A 102 -10.15 -2.98 -6.85
C SER A 102 -10.63 -2.51 -8.23
N GLY A 103 -11.36 -1.41 -8.26
CA GLY A 103 -11.69 -0.73 -9.52
C GLY A 103 -10.46 -0.20 -10.27
N TYR A 104 -9.36 0.07 -9.56
CA TYR A 104 -8.09 0.44 -10.17
C TYR A 104 -7.49 -0.76 -10.90
N LEU A 105 -7.42 -1.93 -10.25
CA LEU A 105 -6.98 -3.16 -10.91
C LEU A 105 -7.88 -3.52 -12.10
N ASP A 106 -9.20 -3.48 -11.92
CA ASP A 106 -10.17 -3.71 -13.00
C ASP A 106 -9.93 -2.78 -14.21
N SER A 107 -9.50 -1.55 -13.96
CA SER A 107 -9.20 -0.58 -15.02
C SER A 107 -7.95 -0.96 -15.82
N ILE A 108 -6.93 -1.53 -15.15
CA ILE A 108 -5.72 -2.03 -15.80
C ILE A 108 -6.05 -3.29 -16.60
N GLU A 109 -6.82 -4.24 -16.04
CA GLU A 109 -7.24 -5.46 -16.73
C GLU A 109 -7.99 -5.15 -18.04
N LYS A 110 -8.87 -4.14 -18.01
CA LYS A 110 -9.63 -3.70 -19.20
C LYS A 110 -8.77 -3.09 -20.31
N THR A 111 -7.53 -2.69 -20.03
CA THR A 111 -6.63 -2.20 -21.09
C THR A 111 -6.25 -3.31 -22.08
N GLY A 112 -6.46 -4.58 -21.72
CA GLY A 112 -6.15 -5.74 -22.57
C GLY A 112 -4.68 -6.14 -22.59
N TRP A 113 -3.84 -5.48 -21.79
CA TRP A 113 -2.40 -5.80 -21.66
C TRP A 113 -2.14 -7.01 -20.75
N ILE A 114 -3.09 -7.34 -19.89
CA ILE A 114 -3.00 -8.46 -18.95
C ILE A 114 -3.56 -9.70 -19.64
N GLY A 115 -2.70 -10.68 -19.92
CA GLY A 115 -3.15 -12.02 -20.32
C GLY A 115 -3.91 -12.70 -19.18
N GLU A 116 -4.76 -13.69 -19.48
CA GLU A 116 -5.64 -14.38 -18.53
C GLU A 116 -4.94 -15.12 -17.35
N MET A 117 -3.61 -15.04 -17.23
CA MET A 117 -2.81 -15.82 -16.26
C MET A 117 -2.00 -14.99 -15.26
N VAL A 118 -2.13 -13.65 -15.24
CA VAL A 118 -1.35 -12.82 -14.31
C VAL A 118 -2.13 -12.58 -13.02
N GLU A 119 -1.60 -13.07 -11.90
CA GLU A 119 -2.13 -12.76 -10.57
C GLU A 119 -1.57 -11.41 -10.10
N LEU A 120 -2.36 -10.35 -10.27
CA LEU A 120 -2.01 -9.01 -9.80
C LEU A 120 -2.56 -8.75 -8.41
N GLU A 121 -1.73 -8.11 -7.59
CA GLU A 121 -2.08 -7.66 -6.27
C GLU A 121 -2.11 -6.13 -6.21
N HIS A 122 -3.08 -5.58 -5.49
CA HIS A 122 -3.18 -4.15 -5.24
C HIS A 122 -2.92 -3.86 -3.78
N HIS A 123 -1.82 -3.17 -3.49
CA HIS A 123 -1.40 -2.75 -2.16
C HIS A 123 -1.66 -1.28 -1.92
N MET A 124 -2.10 -0.94 -0.71
CA MET A 124 -2.41 0.42 -0.28
C MET A 124 -1.74 0.75 1.05
N TYR A 125 -1.13 1.94 1.10
CA TYR A 125 -0.40 2.49 2.23
C TYR A 125 -1.05 3.84 2.62
N PRO A 126 -1.76 3.90 3.76
CA PRO A 126 -2.33 5.17 4.23
C PRO A 126 -1.23 6.17 4.57
N VAL A 127 -1.42 7.43 4.17
CA VAL A 127 -0.59 8.58 4.54
C VAL A 127 -1.46 9.74 5.03
N SER A 128 -0.86 10.79 5.61
CA SER A 128 -1.66 11.88 6.25
C SER A 128 -2.59 12.63 5.30
N ASP A 129 -2.28 12.66 4.02
CA ASP A 129 -2.95 13.45 2.98
C ASP A 129 -3.59 12.58 1.90
N GLY A 130 -3.67 11.26 2.12
CA GLY A 130 -4.25 10.34 1.15
C GLY A 130 -3.78 8.90 1.31
N SER A 131 -3.68 8.22 0.19
CA SER A 131 -3.11 6.87 0.11
C SER A 131 -2.12 6.75 -1.04
N LEU A 132 -1.10 5.92 -0.82
CA LEU A 132 -0.20 5.45 -1.86
C LEU A 132 -0.63 4.05 -2.25
N GLU A 133 -0.75 3.81 -3.55
CA GLU A 133 -1.29 2.57 -4.11
C GLU A 133 -0.31 1.99 -5.12
N VAL A 134 -0.09 0.67 -5.09
CA VAL A 134 0.81 -0.06 -6.00
C VAL A 134 0.12 -1.31 -6.52
N ILE A 135 0.24 -1.56 -7.82
CA ILE A 135 -0.18 -2.79 -8.49
C ILE A 135 1.06 -3.52 -9.01
N SER A 136 1.21 -4.77 -8.61
CA SER A 136 2.34 -5.64 -8.93
C SER A 136 1.87 -7.10 -9.03
N ASP A 137 2.60 -7.93 -9.76
CA ASP A 137 2.43 -9.39 -9.86
C ASP A 137 3.20 -10.15 -8.75
N TYR A 138 3.64 -9.42 -7.73
CA TYR A 138 4.30 -9.92 -6.54
C TYR A 138 4.00 -9.01 -5.34
N GLU A 139 4.24 -9.52 -4.14
CA GLU A 139 4.06 -8.77 -2.90
C GLU A 139 5.27 -7.84 -2.63
N PRO A 140 5.08 -6.53 -2.43
CA PRO A 140 6.17 -5.61 -2.13
C PRO A 140 6.91 -5.96 -0.84
N LYS A 141 8.23 -5.81 -0.84
CA LYS A 141 9.07 -6.01 0.34
C LYS A 141 8.95 -4.83 1.29
N ILE A 142 8.97 -5.09 2.59
CA ILE A 142 8.98 -4.04 3.61
C ILE A 142 10.26 -4.09 4.43
N HIS A 143 10.94 -2.96 4.51
CA HIS A 143 12.13 -2.75 5.33
C HIS A 143 11.85 -1.69 6.40
N VAL A 144 12.11 -2.04 7.65
CA VAL A 144 11.97 -1.10 8.78
C VAL A 144 13.36 -0.52 9.08
N GLU A 145 13.51 0.79 8.90
CA GLU A 145 14.67 1.52 9.40
C GLU A 145 14.37 1.98 10.82
N ASN A 146 14.94 1.26 11.80
CA ASN A 146 14.98 1.75 13.16
C ASN A 146 15.93 2.94 13.21
N SER A 147 15.37 4.14 13.33
CA SER A 147 16.14 5.31 13.71
C SER A 147 16.75 5.02 15.09
N SER A 148 18.02 4.65 15.08
CA SER A 148 18.81 4.55 16.30
C SER A 148 18.84 5.96 16.89
N LYS A 149 17.97 6.22 17.88
CA LYS A 149 18.00 7.47 18.63
C LYS A 149 19.42 7.63 19.16
N HIS A 150 20.13 8.65 18.69
CA HIS A 150 21.34 9.11 19.33
C HIS A 150 21.02 9.33 20.81
N LYS A 151 21.71 8.56 21.65
CA LYS A 151 21.80 8.78 23.10
C LYS A 151 22.46 10.12 23.39
#